data_AF-A0A9N9YD96-F1
#
_entry.id   AF-A0A9N9YD96-F1
#
_cell.length_a   1.000
_cell.length_b   1.000
_cell.length_c   1.000
_cell.angle_alpha   90.00
_cell.angle_beta   90.00
_cell.angle_gamma   90.00
#
_symmetry.space_group_name_H-M   'P 1'
#
loop_
_entity.id
_entity.type
_entity.pdbx_description
1 polymer ?
#
loop_
_entity_poly.entity_id
_entity_poly.type
_entity_poly.pdbx_seq_one_letter_code
_entity_poly.pdbx_strand_id
1 'polypeptide(L)'
;MLFPKLAILASAASLATVAIAEETYDEVVDGYRFIKSGPKVLKPKDNYELEFARFTLNLLKTRIGADGLIELLQPDIKEADAFWHDVVDRSTDKWVPTDGRAVAFLPNLTAYSFAAWSQSPFADRSNNAANPEHYVKRTTNLNGTLQSEILEGWGGVTTHFSISDYSSPPNRAKHPMLRELPEFPFQAAGDKVLRDGTNTRFGVLHISARDVPGEEYGSDIPGVDIYATVWYGDGVEDEHIEVERQHITVEIINQSIQAQKDIASGDFKPPALPSGSSSRRWLA
;
A
#
# COMPACT_ATOMS: atom_id res chain seq x y z
N MET A 1 14.15 -84.95 44.19
CA MET A 1 12.92 -84.17 43.96
C MET A 1 13.33 -82.79 43.49
N LEU A 2 12.87 -82.41 42.30
CA LEU A 2 13.20 -81.17 41.58
C LEU A 2 12.55 -79.96 42.26
N PHE A 3 13.27 -78.85 42.37
CA PHE A 3 12.68 -77.51 42.46
C PHE A 3 13.21 -76.65 41.30
N PRO A 4 12.34 -75.97 40.54
CA PRO A 4 12.73 -75.28 39.33
C PRO A 4 13.28 -73.87 39.63
N LYS A 5 14.22 -73.45 38.79
CA LYS A 5 14.71 -72.07 38.71
C LYS A 5 13.56 -71.13 38.31
N LEU A 6 13.24 -70.14 39.14
CA LEU A 6 12.39 -69.01 38.75
C LEU A 6 13.16 -68.19 37.70
N ALA A 7 12.65 -68.17 36.47
CA ALA A 7 13.06 -67.22 35.46
C ALA A 7 12.30 -65.90 35.65
N ILE A 8 13.06 -64.81 35.70
CA ILE A 8 12.58 -63.42 35.76
C ILE A 8 11.96 -63.06 34.40
N LEU A 9 10.72 -62.59 34.40
CA LEU A 9 10.13 -61.87 33.28
C LEU A 9 9.88 -60.43 33.73
N ALA A 10 10.90 -59.59 33.53
CA ALA A 10 10.75 -58.14 33.61
C ALA A 10 10.15 -57.67 32.28
N SER A 11 8.89 -57.28 32.30
CA SER A 11 8.23 -56.64 31.15
C SER A 11 8.82 -55.24 30.97
N ALA A 12 9.79 -55.10 30.07
CA ALA A 12 10.22 -53.79 29.60
C ALA A 12 9.10 -53.20 28.73
N ALA A 13 8.27 -52.33 29.33
CA ALA A 13 7.35 -51.49 28.58
C ALA A 13 8.19 -50.49 27.77
N SER A 14 8.42 -50.79 26.50
CA SER A 14 8.97 -49.86 25.53
C SER A 14 7.98 -48.73 25.33
N LEU A 15 8.19 -47.61 26.01
CA LEU A 15 7.61 -46.32 25.64
C LEU A 15 8.14 -45.98 24.25
N ALA A 16 7.36 -46.31 23.22
CA ALA A 16 7.55 -45.73 21.91
C ALA A 16 7.27 -44.24 22.03
N THR A 17 8.31 -43.44 22.26
CA THR A 17 8.28 -42.01 22.00
C THR A 17 8.00 -41.86 20.51
N VAL A 18 6.76 -41.57 20.15
CA VAL A 18 6.43 -41.05 18.83
C VAL A 18 7.11 -39.68 18.77
N ALA A 19 8.33 -39.64 18.22
CA ALA A 19 8.94 -38.40 17.80
C ALA A 19 8.05 -37.88 16.67
N ILE A 20 7.15 -36.96 16.99
CA ILE A 20 6.46 -36.19 15.96
C ILE A 20 7.57 -35.36 15.32
N ALA A 21 7.95 -35.72 14.10
CA ALA A 21 8.86 -34.90 13.31
C ALA A 21 8.21 -33.53 13.17
N GLU A 22 8.77 -32.53 13.85
CA GLU A 22 8.28 -31.17 13.74
C GLU A 22 8.53 -30.71 12.30
N GLU A 23 7.51 -30.13 11.67
CA GLU A 23 7.66 -29.61 10.32
C GLU A 23 8.74 -28.51 10.32
N THR A 24 9.66 -28.58 9.37
CA THR A 24 10.77 -27.64 9.24
C THR A 24 10.68 -26.84 7.94
N TYR A 25 11.06 -25.57 8.00
CA TYR A 25 11.21 -24.69 6.85
C TYR A 25 12.68 -24.36 6.64
N ASP A 26 13.14 -24.52 5.40
CA ASP A 26 14.50 -24.19 4.99
C ASP A 26 14.48 -22.83 4.30
N GLU A 27 15.28 -21.88 4.78
CA GLU A 27 15.42 -20.56 4.18
C GLU A 27 16.86 -20.07 4.17
N VAL A 28 17.16 -19.21 3.21
CA VAL A 28 18.43 -18.48 3.16
C VAL A 28 18.15 -17.03 3.48
N VAL A 29 18.77 -16.52 4.54
CA VAL A 29 18.69 -15.12 4.97
C VAL A 29 20.11 -14.56 4.97
N ASP A 30 20.34 -13.48 4.24
CA ASP A 30 21.65 -12.83 4.09
C ASP A 30 22.79 -13.78 3.69
N GLY A 31 22.48 -14.79 2.88
CA GLY A 31 23.45 -15.81 2.42
C GLY A 31 23.69 -16.96 3.40
N TYR A 32 23.03 -16.98 4.55
CA TYR A 32 23.13 -18.04 5.55
C TYR A 32 21.88 -18.92 5.56
N ARG A 33 22.08 -20.24 5.65
CA ARG A 33 21.00 -21.22 5.69
C ARG A 33 20.46 -21.37 7.11
N PHE A 34 19.15 -21.29 7.26
CA PHE A 34 18.41 -21.53 8.48
C PHE A 34 17.40 -22.66 8.26
N ILE A 35 17.35 -23.60 9.20
CA ILE A 35 16.29 -24.61 9.29
C ILE A 35 15.50 -24.26 10.55
N LYS A 36 14.23 -23.92 10.39
CA LYS A 36 13.37 -23.46 11.49
C LYS A 36 12.12 -24.32 11.63
N SER A 37 11.63 -24.45 12.86
CA SER A 37 10.38 -25.13 13.23
C SER A 37 9.67 -24.30 14.33
N GLY A 38 8.46 -24.70 14.73
CA GLY A 38 7.71 -24.06 15.83
C GLY A 38 6.40 -23.39 15.42
N PRO A 39 6.37 -22.48 14.43
CA PRO A 39 5.12 -21.87 13.98
C PRO A 39 4.16 -22.90 13.40
N LYS A 40 2.86 -22.77 13.73
CA LYS A 40 1.81 -23.62 13.14
C LYS A 40 1.73 -23.51 11.62
N VAL A 41 2.15 -22.36 11.08
CA VAL A 41 2.25 -22.11 9.64
C VAL A 41 3.65 -21.59 9.37
N LEU A 42 4.44 -22.40 8.69
CA LEU A 42 5.79 -22.07 8.28
C LEU A 42 5.77 -21.09 7.10
N LYS A 43 6.54 -20.01 7.21
CA LYS A 43 6.65 -18.91 6.23
C LYS A 43 8.08 -18.36 6.24
N PRO A 44 8.52 -17.65 5.19
CA PRO A 44 9.75 -16.85 5.25
C PRO A 44 9.80 -15.93 6.47
N LYS A 45 11.00 -15.70 7.03
CA LYS A 45 11.21 -14.80 8.18
C LYS A 45 10.56 -13.43 7.96
N ASP A 46 10.74 -12.85 6.78
CA ASP A 46 10.26 -11.50 6.46
C ASP A 46 8.73 -11.40 6.49
N ASN A 47 8.02 -12.50 6.24
CA ASN A 47 6.57 -12.52 6.37
C ASN A 47 6.13 -12.40 7.84
N TYR A 48 6.86 -13.02 8.77
CA TYR A 48 6.60 -12.87 10.20
C TYR A 48 6.93 -11.45 10.66
N GLU A 49 8.09 -10.94 10.29
CA GLU A 49 8.53 -9.60 10.68
C GLU A 49 7.62 -8.51 10.13
N LEU A 50 7.15 -8.63 8.88
CA LEU A 50 6.20 -7.69 8.32
C LEU A 50 4.87 -7.69 9.10
N GLU A 51 4.39 -8.87 9.52
CA GLU A 51 3.19 -8.99 10.35
C GLU A 51 3.39 -8.30 11.72
N PHE A 52 4.52 -8.55 12.38
CA PHE A 52 4.86 -7.94 13.67
C PHE A 52 5.11 -6.44 13.57
N ALA A 53 5.74 -5.98 12.50
CA ALA A 53 6.00 -4.57 12.23
C ALA A 53 4.68 -3.82 12.02
N ARG A 54 3.77 -4.36 11.18
CA ARG A 54 2.44 -3.79 10.98
C ARG A 54 1.64 -3.72 12.28
N PHE A 55 1.65 -4.78 13.08
CA PHE A 55 0.97 -4.79 14.38
C PHE A 55 1.52 -3.72 15.33
N THR A 56 2.84 -3.72 15.53
CA THR A 56 3.52 -2.79 16.45
C THR A 56 3.32 -1.35 16.01
N LEU A 57 3.48 -1.08 14.72
CA LEU A 57 3.32 0.27 14.19
C LEU A 57 1.89 0.78 14.31
N ASN A 58 0.90 -0.05 13.97
CA ASN A 58 -0.50 0.33 14.14
C ASN A 58 -0.84 0.61 15.62
N LEU A 59 -0.31 -0.19 16.54
CA LEU A 59 -0.45 0.05 17.98
C LEU A 59 0.13 1.40 18.40
N LEU A 60 1.34 1.72 17.94
CA LEU A 60 2.01 2.99 18.24
C LEU A 60 1.25 4.18 17.65
N LYS A 61 0.94 4.15 16.35
CA LYS A 61 0.17 5.19 15.66
C LYS A 61 -1.18 5.44 16.33
N THR A 62 -1.89 4.38 16.72
CA THR A 62 -3.18 4.49 17.42
C THR A 62 -3.04 5.15 18.79
N ARG A 63 -2.00 4.81 19.57
CA ARG A 63 -1.79 5.37 20.91
C ARG A 63 -1.34 6.82 20.89
N ILE A 64 -0.49 7.19 19.94
CA ILE A 64 -0.01 8.57 19.77
C ILE A 64 -1.13 9.44 19.21
N GLY A 65 -1.93 8.90 18.29
CA GLY A 65 -2.97 9.64 17.58
C GLY A 65 -2.39 10.56 16.51
N ALA A 66 -3.25 11.01 15.59
CA ALA A 66 -2.80 11.77 14.43
C ALA A 66 -2.16 13.13 14.79
N ASP A 67 -2.73 13.89 15.72
CA ASP A 67 -2.13 15.17 16.14
C ASP A 67 -0.82 14.96 16.90
N GLY A 68 -0.73 13.91 17.74
CA GLY A 68 0.51 13.53 18.41
C GLY A 68 1.60 13.07 17.44
N LEU A 69 1.25 12.42 16.32
CA LEU A 69 2.21 12.05 15.28
C LEU A 69 2.73 13.28 14.54
N ILE A 70 1.85 14.23 14.21
CA ILE A 70 2.24 15.51 13.62
C ILE A 70 3.17 16.27 14.57
N GLU A 71 2.85 16.32 15.86
CA GLU A 71 3.69 16.97 16.88
C GLU A 71 5.05 16.27 17.03
N LEU A 72 5.05 14.94 17.11
CA LEU A 72 6.26 14.12 17.24
C LEU A 72 7.22 14.31 16.07
N LEU A 73 6.69 14.40 14.85
CA LEU A 73 7.46 14.47 13.60
C LEU A 73 7.71 15.91 13.13
N GLN A 74 7.44 16.93 13.96
CA GLN A 74 7.70 18.33 13.59
C GLN A 74 9.14 18.61 13.13
N PRO A 75 10.20 18.02 13.71
CA PRO A 75 11.56 18.19 13.20
C PRO A 75 11.69 17.70 11.76
N ASP A 76 11.25 16.48 11.47
CA ASP A 76 11.32 15.87 10.14
C ASP A 76 10.43 16.61 9.12
N ILE A 77 9.28 17.11 9.54
CA ILE A 77 8.38 17.93 8.71
C ILE A 77 9.08 19.22 8.26
N LYS A 78 9.80 19.90 9.16
CA LYS A 78 10.54 21.12 8.81
C LYS A 78 11.69 20.86 7.85
N GLU A 79 12.37 19.72 8.02
CA GLU A 79 13.41 19.29 7.08
C GLU A 79 12.81 18.99 5.69
N ALA A 80 11.65 18.34 5.64
CA ALA A 80 10.92 18.10 4.41
C ALA A 80 10.42 19.40 3.75
N ASP A 81 9.91 20.36 4.51
CA ASP A 81 9.50 21.66 3.99
C ASP A 81 10.68 22.36 3.30
N ALA A 82 11.84 22.41 3.97
CA ALA A 82 13.06 22.99 3.41
C ALA A 82 13.52 22.25 2.14
N PHE A 83 13.46 20.92 2.14
CA PHE A 83 13.77 20.10 0.97
C PHE A 83 12.87 20.44 -0.22
N TRP A 84 11.55 20.51 -0.02
CA TRP A 84 10.61 20.79 -1.12
C TRP A 84 10.70 22.22 -1.64
N HIS A 85 10.98 23.20 -0.77
CA HIS A 85 11.29 24.56 -1.24
C HIS A 85 12.56 24.59 -2.10
N ASP A 86 13.63 23.92 -1.70
CA ASP A 86 14.86 23.83 -2.52
C ASP A 86 14.59 23.17 -3.89
N VAL A 87 13.85 22.07 -3.90
CA VAL A 87 13.46 21.39 -5.16
C VAL A 87 12.66 22.34 -6.05
N VAL A 88 11.68 23.05 -5.49
CA VAL A 88 10.85 24.02 -6.25
C VAL A 88 11.70 25.19 -6.75
N ASP A 89 12.57 25.76 -5.92
CA ASP A 89 13.41 26.91 -6.26
C ASP A 89 14.42 26.60 -7.37
N ARG A 90 14.94 25.36 -7.42
CA ARG A 90 15.87 24.90 -8.47
C ARG A 90 15.17 24.37 -9.72
N SER A 91 13.85 24.14 -9.68
CA SER A 91 13.09 23.64 -10.82
C SER A 91 12.85 24.72 -11.86
N THR A 92 12.73 24.30 -13.11
CA THR A 92 12.30 25.11 -14.26
C THR A 92 10.79 24.92 -14.52
N ASP A 93 10.33 25.17 -15.75
CA ASP A 93 8.94 24.92 -16.17
C ASP A 93 8.67 23.46 -16.56
N LYS A 94 9.67 22.58 -16.44
CA LYS A 94 9.56 21.16 -16.77
C LYS A 94 9.08 20.32 -15.60
N TRP A 95 8.40 19.24 -15.97
CA TRP A 95 7.85 18.27 -15.03
C TRP A 95 8.47 16.90 -15.25
N VAL A 96 8.83 16.22 -14.16
CA VAL A 96 9.38 14.88 -14.16
C VAL A 96 8.34 13.91 -13.62
N PRO A 97 7.93 12.89 -14.40
CA PRO A 97 6.99 11.88 -13.93
C PRO A 97 7.67 10.83 -13.07
N THR A 98 7.02 10.49 -11.97
CA THR A 98 7.39 9.38 -11.09
C THR A 98 6.28 8.34 -11.10
N ASP A 99 6.54 7.23 -11.79
CA ASP A 99 5.53 6.25 -12.14
C ASP A 99 5.61 5.00 -11.27
N GLY A 100 4.45 4.58 -10.77
CA GLY A 100 4.23 3.25 -10.21
C GLY A 100 3.01 2.59 -10.84
N ARG A 101 3.09 1.28 -11.04
CA ARG A 101 2.04 0.50 -11.70
C ARG A 101 1.98 -0.90 -11.14
N ALA A 102 0.77 -1.42 -10.94
CA ALA A 102 0.57 -2.84 -10.68
C ALA A 102 -0.73 -3.34 -11.33
N VAL A 103 -0.69 -4.59 -11.79
CA VAL A 103 -1.89 -5.31 -12.21
C VAL A 103 -2.22 -6.33 -11.14
N ALA A 104 -3.39 -6.21 -10.54
CA ALA A 104 -3.85 -7.05 -9.45
C ALA A 104 -5.00 -7.97 -9.89
N PHE A 105 -4.88 -9.26 -9.62
CA PHE A 105 -5.91 -10.28 -9.89
C PHE A 105 -6.60 -10.64 -8.58
N LEU A 106 -7.62 -9.85 -8.21
CA LEU A 106 -8.31 -9.93 -6.93
C LEU A 106 -9.81 -10.15 -7.18
N PRO A 107 -10.43 -11.25 -6.70
CA PRO A 107 -11.69 -11.73 -7.24
C PRO A 107 -12.91 -10.83 -6.99
N ASN A 108 -12.83 -9.89 -6.04
CA ASN A 108 -13.90 -8.96 -5.73
C ASN A 108 -13.55 -7.51 -6.10
N LEU A 109 -12.41 -7.27 -6.74
CA LEU A 109 -11.94 -5.94 -7.09
C LEU A 109 -12.09 -5.69 -8.59
N THR A 110 -12.79 -4.60 -8.92
CA THR A 110 -12.78 -3.97 -10.24
C THR A 110 -12.15 -2.58 -10.15
N ALA A 111 -11.74 -2.00 -11.26
CA ALA A 111 -11.20 -0.65 -11.35
C ALA A 111 -12.17 0.40 -10.79
N TYR A 112 -13.47 0.24 -11.05
CA TYR A 112 -14.49 1.14 -10.50
C TYR A 112 -14.58 1.02 -8.98
N SER A 113 -14.59 -0.21 -8.46
CA SER A 113 -14.65 -0.43 -7.01
C SER A 113 -13.39 0.07 -6.30
N PHE A 114 -12.21 -0.09 -6.92
CA PHE A 114 -10.96 0.47 -6.41
C PHE A 114 -10.99 1.99 -6.41
N ALA A 115 -11.39 2.61 -7.52
CA ALA A 115 -11.50 4.07 -7.62
C ALA A 115 -12.47 4.63 -6.56
N ALA A 116 -13.62 4.00 -6.35
CA ALA A 116 -14.57 4.39 -5.32
C ALA A 116 -14.04 4.17 -3.90
N TRP A 117 -13.38 3.04 -3.64
CA TRP A 117 -12.80 2.73 -2.33
C TRP A 117 -11.67 3.71 -1.97
N SER A 118 -10.78 4.01 -2.92
CA SER A 118 -9.61 4.90 -2.74
C SER A 118 -10.00 6.33 -2.35
N GLN A 119 -11.24 6.72 -2.67
CA GLN A 119 -11.85 8.02 -2.42
C GLN A 119 -12.76 8.02 -1.18
N SER A 120 -12.77 6.93 -0.41
CA SER A 120 -13.65 6.75 0.74
C SER A 120 -12.88 6.77 2.06
N PRO A 121 -13.57 6.93 3.22
CA PRO A 121 -12.92 6.84 4.53
C PRO A 121 -12.25 5.49 4.83
N PHE A 122 -12.50 4.45 4.02
CA PHE A 122 -11.83 3.15 4.15
C PHE A 122 -10.37 3.24 3.72
N ALA A 123 -10.06 4.02 2.69
CA ALA A 123 -8.69 4.26 2.24
C ALA A 123 -7.89 5.04 3.29
N ASP A 124 -8.49 6.04 3.95
CA ASP A 124 -7.85 6.76 5.06
C ASP A 124 -7.50 5.80 6.21
N ARG A 125 -8.45 4.94 6.63
CA ARG A 125 -8.19 3.94 7.66
C ARG A 125 -7.09 2.96 7.25
N SER A 126 -7.09 2.51 6.00
CA SER A 126 -6.06 1.63 5.46
C SER A 126 -4.68 2.29 5.50
N ASN A 127 -4.55 3.53 4.99
CA ASN A 127 -3.28 4.24 4.97
C ASN A 127 -2.73 4.45 6.38
N ASN A 128 -3.58 4.88 7.31
CA ASN A 128 -3.19 5.11 8.70
C ASN A 128 -2.74 3.82 9.44
N ALA A 129 -3.26 2.65 9.04
CA ALA A 129 -3.01 1.38 9.73
C ALA A 129 -1.92 0.51 9.06
N ALA A 130 -1.90 0.43 7.73
CA ALA A 130 -1.20 -0.63 7.00
C ALA A 130 0.12 -0.18 6.36
N ASN A 131 0.25 1.10 6.01
CA ASN A 131 1.42 1.64 5.32
C ASN A 131 2.41 2.19 6.36
N PRO A 132 3.64 1.66 6.42
CA PRO A 132 4.61 2.10 7.43
C PRO A 132 4.86 3.61 7.39
N GLU A 133 4.95 4.11 6.17
CA GLU A 133 5.29 5.47 5.80
C GLU A 133 4.10 6.45 5.84
N HIS A 134 2.85 6.00 5.96
CA HIS A 134 1.69 6.89 6.13
C HIS A 134 1.36 7.10 7.60
N TYR A 135 1.69 8.27 8.15
CA TYR A 135 1.44 8.58 9.56
C TYR A 135 0.04 9.15 9.78
N VAL A 136 -0.40 10.03 8.89
CA VAL A 136 -1.72 10.66 8.95
C VAL A 136 -2.29 10.80 7.55
N LYS A 137 -3.54 10.40 7.38
CA LYS A 137 -4.40 10.74 6.26
C LYS A 137 -5.80 11.06 6.77
N ARG A 138 -6.30 12.23 6.39
CA ARG A 138 -7.67 12.70 6.71
C ARG A 138 -8.27 13.33 5.47
N THR A 139 -9.32 12.70 4.94
CA THR A 139 -10.03 13.17 3.77
C THR A 139 -11.37 13.76 4.17
N THR A 140 -11.67 14.95 3.65
CA THR A 140 -12.99 15.59 3.73
C THR A 140 -13.54 15.81 2.33
N ASN A 141 -14.85 15.89 2.19
CA ASN A 141 -15.50 16.24 0.93
C ASN A 141 -16.11 17.65 1.07
N LEU A 142 -15.55 18.61 0.34
CA LEU A 142 -16.04 19.97 0.28
C LEU A 142 -16.65 20.21 -1.11
N ASN A 143 -17.98 20.35 -1.16
CA ASN A 143 -18.73 20.64 -2.39
C ASN A 143 -18.44 19.66 -3.54
N GLY A 144 -18.28 18.37 -3.24
CA GLY A 144 -17.99 17.34 -4.25
C GLY A 144 -16.51 17.19 -4.61
N THR A 145 -15.63 17.99 -4.01
CA THR A 145 -14.17 17.89 -4.18
C THR A 145 -13.54 17.28 -2.93
N LEU A 146 -12.69 16.27 -3.12
CA LEU A 146 -11.98 15.65 -2.00
C LEU A 146 -10.77 16.49 -1.61
N GLN A 147 -10.63 16.69 -0.30
CA GLN A 147 -9.51 17.39 0.32
C GLN A 147 -8.84 16.47 1.32
N SER A 148 -7.57 16.13 1.09
CA SER A 148 -6.78 15.28 1.97
C SER A 148 -5.72 16.09 2.70
N GLU A 149 -5.61 15.93 4.02
CA GLU A 149 -4.40 16.21 4.80
C GLU A 149 -3.59 14.92 4.90
N ILE A 150 -2.29 14.98 4.58
CA ILE A 150 -1.41 13.82 4.55
C ILE A 150 -0.10 14.16 5.27
N LEU A 151 0.32 13.27 6.18
CA LEU A 151 1.69 13.19 6.70
C LEU A 151 2.21 11.80 6.32
N GLU A 152 3.13 11.76 5.37
CA GLU A 152 3.74 10.52 4.90
C GLU A 152 5.25 10.75 4.64
N GLY A 153 6.05 9.68 4.75
CA GLY A 153 7.49 9.74 4.47
C GLY A 153 7.87 8.84 3.31
N TRP A 154 8.83 9.28 2.49
CA TRP A 154 9.44 8.44 1.45
C TRP A 154 10.83 8.97 1.15
N GLY A 155 11.79 8.08 0.92
CA GLY A 155 13.18 8.48 0.64
C GLY A 155 13.84 9.28 1.76
N GLY A 156 13.40 9.10 3.00
CA GLY A 156 13.86 9.87 4.15
C GLY A 156 13.25 11.26 4.31
N VAL A 157 12.27 11.64 3.47
CA VAL A 157 11.61 12.96 3.51
C VAL A 157 10.19 12.80 4.07
N THR A 158 9.97 13.20 5.33
CA THR A 158 8.68 13.08 6.02
C THR A 158 7.84 14.35 5.82
N THR A 159 6.93 14.33 4.85
CA THR A 159 6.26 15.54 4.36
C THR A 159 4.85 15.69 4.91
N HIS A 160 4.53 16.87 5.46
CA HIS A 160 3.16 17.26 5.82
C HIS A 160 2.56 18.16 4.74
N PHE A 161 1.59 17.63 4.00
CA PHE A 161 1.01 18.33 2.86
C PHE A 161 -0.50 18.12 2.76
N SER A 162 -1.10 18.79 1.78
CA SER A 162 -2.50 18.64 1.42
C SER A 162 -2.70 18.41 -0.06
N ILE A 163 -3.79 17.72 -0.40
CA ILE A 163 -4.35 17.62 -1.74
C ILE A 163 -5.74 18.22 -1.68
N SER A 164 -5.88 19.48 -2.08
CA SER A 164 -7.09 20.28 -1.84
C SER A 164 -8.11 20.25 -2.98
N ASP A 165 -7.73 19.66 -4.12
CA ASP A 165 -8.48 19.72 -5.37
C ASP A 165 -8.52 18.36 -6.07
N TYR A 166 -8.49 17.26 -5.33
CA TYR A 166 -8.48 15.92 -5.90
C TYR A 166 -9.79 15.63 -6.63
N SER A 167 -9.75 15.71 -7.97
CA SER A 167 -10.94 15.70 -8.82
C SER A 167 -10.97 14.53 -9.79
N SER A 168 -12.17 13.97 -9.99
CA SER A 168 -12.46 12.94 -11.00
C SER A 168 -13.61 13.44 -11.91
N PRO A 169 -13.39 13.69 -13.22
CA PRO A 169 -12.14 13.52 -13.95
C PRO A 169 -11.05 14.56 -13.56
N PRO A 170 -9.78 14.34 -13.94
CA PRO A 170 -8.70 15.29 -13.68
C PRO A 170 -8.93 16.66 -14.35
N ASN A 171 -8.65 17.76 -13.65
CA ASN A 171 -8.63 19.09 -14.25
C ASN A 171 -7.35 19.30 -15.10
N ARG A 172 -7.39 18.87 -16.37
CA ARG A 172 -6.25 18.97 -17.30
C ARG A 172 -5.89 20.39 -17.70
N ALA A 173 -6.84 21.33 -17.64
CA ALA A 173 -6.53 22.75 -17.87
C ALA A 173 -5.62 23.31 -16.76
N LYS A 174 -5.82 22.84 -15.52
CA LYS A 174 -4.95 23.15 -14.38
C LYS A 174 -3.64 22.34 -14.39
N HIS A 175 -3.69 21.10 -14.87
CA HIS A 175 -2.57 20.16 -14.87
C HIS A 175 -2.18 19.75 -16.31
N PRO A 176 -1.56 20.65 -17.10
CA PRO A 176 -1.25 20.38 -18.52
C PRO A 176 -0.17 19.31 -18.73
N MET A 177 0.61 18.98 -17.69
CA MET A 177 1.62 17.93 -17.73
C MET A 177 1.05 16.50 -17.70
N LEU A 178 -0.23 16.33 -17.32
CA LEU A 178 -0.83 15.00 -17.20
C LEU A 178 -0.91 14.31 -18.56
N ARG A 179 -0.36 13.09 -18.64
CA ARG A 179 -0.47 12.23 -19.82
C ARG A 179 -1.92 11.94 -20.19
N GLU A 180 -2.21 11.87 -21.48
CA GLU A 180 -3.48 11.33 -21.95
C GLU A 180 -3.49 9.81 -21.76
N LEU A 181 -4.52 9.32 -21.09
CA LEU A 181 -4.69 7.91 -20.72
C LEU A 181 -6.11 7.45 -21.11
N PRO A 182 -6.46 7.43 -22.41
CA PRO A 182 -7.82 7.13 -22.87
C PRO A 182 -8.29 5.71 -22.47
N GLU A 183 -7.37 4.79 -22.22
CA GLU A 183 -7.63 3.43 -21.78
C GLU A 183 -7.96 3.31 -20.29
N PHE A 184 -7.76 4.37 -19.51
CA PHE A 184 -8.09 4.42 -18.08
C PHE A 184 -9.38 5.22 -17.85
N PRO A 185 -10.55 4.56 -17.67
CA PRO A 185 -11.83 5.26 -17.51
C PRO A 185 -11.98 5.95 -16.15
N PHE A 186 -11.23 5.53 -15.14
CA PHE A 186 -11.27 6.12 -13.80
C PHE A 186 -9.94 6.81 -13.54
N GLN A 187 -9.96 8.14 -13.46
CA GLN A 187 -8.78 8.96 -13.23
C GLN A 187 -9.11 10.07 -12.25
N ALA A 188 -8.19 10.37 -11.36
CA ALA A 188 -8.25 11.54 -10.50
C ALA A 188 -6.87 12.17 -10.33
N ALA A 189 -6.83 13.50 -10.18
CA ALA A 189 -5.59 14.21 -9.94
C ALA A 189 -5.79 15.39 -8.99
N GLY A 190 -4.72 15.81 -8.31
CA GLY A 190 -4.71 16.98 -7.44
C GLY A 190 -3.29 17.44 -7.09
N ASP A 191 -3.16 18.70 -6.69
CA ASP A 191 -1.89 19.30 -6.28
C ASP A 191 -1.43 18.75 -4.92
N LYS A 192 -0.15 18.41 -4.77
CA LYS A 192 0.49 18.24 -3.46
C LYS A 192 1.03 19.60 -3.00
N VAL A 193 0.47 20.14 -1.90
CA VAL A 193 0.78 21.50 -1.38
C VAL A 193 1.23 21.42 0.08
N LEU A 194 2.39 21.99 0.40
CA LEU A 194 2.94 22.02 1.76
C LEU A 194 1.99 22.68 2.77
N ARG A 195 2.03 22.21 4.02
CA ARG A 195 1.22 22.75 5.13
C ARG A 195 2.00 23.66 6.08
N ASP A 196 3.15 24.16 5.63
CA ASP A 196 4.02 25.11 6.33
C ASP A 196 3.51 26.57 6.31
N GLY A 197 2.37 26.83 5.66
CA GLY A 197 1.76 28.15 5.53
C GLY A 197 2.19 28.94 4.28
N THR A 198 3.07 28.38 3.44
CA THR A 198 3.54 29.05 2.20
C THR A 198 2.62 28.81 1.00
N ASN A 199 1.79 27.76 1.05
CA ASN A 199 1.06 27.23 -0.11
C ASN A 199 1.96 26.79 -1.27
N THR A 200 3.21 26.42 -1.00
CA THR A 200 4.11 25.87 -2.02
C THR A 200 3.56 24.55 -2.55
N ARG A 201 3.25 24.52 -3.85
CA ARG A 201 2.97 23.28 -4.58
C ARG A 201 4.29 22.64 -4.98
N PHE A 202 4.55 21.45 -4.47
CA PHE A 202 5.76 20.70 -4.80
C PHE A 202 5.52 19.55 -5.78
N GLY A 203 4.27 19.13 -5.99
CA GLY A 203 3.96 18.10 -6.97
C GLY A 203 2.49 18.02 -7.37
N VAL A 204 2.17 17.09 -8.27
CA VAL A 204 0.80 16.76 -8.69
C VAL A 204 0.64 15.23 -8.72
N LEU A 205 -0.32 14.71 -7.96
CA LEU A 205 -0.69 13.29 -7.96
C LEU A 205 -1.71 13.01 -9.07
N HIS A 206 -1.57 11.89 -9.79
CA HIS A 206 -2.53 11.40 -10.77
C HIS A 206 -2.67 9.88 -10.63
N ILE A 207 -3.84 9.41 -10.20
CA ILE A 207 -4.15 7.98 -10.06
C ILE A 207 -5.17 7.59 -11.13
N SER A 208 -4.91 6.47 -11.78
CA SER A 208 -5.70 5.93 -12.88
C SER A 208 -5.94 4.43 -12.67
N ALA A 209 -7.15 3.95 -12.98
CA ALA A 209 -7.49 2.53 -12.90
C ALA A 209 -8.32 2.07 -14.12
N ARG A 210 -8.05 0.85 -14.59
CA ARG A 210 -8.83 0.15 -15.62
C ARG A 210 -8.93 -1.34 -15.32
N ASP A 211 -10.02 -1.96 -15.75
CA ASP A 211 -10.12 -3.42 -15.76
C ASP A 211 -9.30 -3.97 -16.92
N VAL A 212 -8.66 -5.13 -16.73
CA VAL A 212 -7.91 -5.84 -17.77
C VAL A 212 -8.33 -7.30 -17.86
N PRO A 213 -8.30 -7.91 -19.06
CA PRO A 213 -8.56 -9.34 -19.21
C PRO A 213 -7.49 -10.18 -18.49
N GLY A 214 -7.90 -11.26 -17.82
CA GLY A 214 -6.99 -12.13 -17.07
C GLY A 214 -6.03 -12.88 -17.98
N GLU A 215 -6.51 -13.28 -19.14
CA GLU A 215 -5.80 -14.06 -20.15
C GLU A 215 -4.56 -13.34 -20.72
N GLU A 216 -4.55 -12.00 -20.74
CA GLU A 216 -3.37 -11.21 -21.14
C GLU A 216 -2.18 -11.41 -20.18
N TYR A 217 -2.45 -11.89 -18.96
CA TYR A 217 -1.48 -12.07 -17.88
C TYR A 217 -1.44 -13.52 -17.35
N GLY A 218 -2.10 -14.47 -18.03
CA GLY A 218 -2.14 -15.87 -17.61
C GLY A 218 -2.96 -16.11 -16.33
N SER A 219 -3.98 -15.30 -16.06
CA SER A 219 -4.90 -15.43 -14.94
C SER A 219 -6.29 -15.87 -15.41
N ASP A 220 -6.96 -16.73 -14.64
CA ASP A 220 -8.34 -17.19 -14.89
C ASP A 220 -9.41 -16.17 -14.47
N ILE A 221 -9.00 -15.10 -13.79
CA ILE A 221 -9.88 -14.00 -13.35
C ILE A 221 -9.44 -12.67 -13.97
N PRO A 222 -10.37 -11.75 -14.24
CA PRO A 222 -10.03 -10.40 -14.69
C PRO A 222 -9.17 -9.69 -13.64
N GLY A 223 -8.32 -8.78 -14.11
CA GLY A 223 -7.45 -7.97 -13.27
C GLY A 223 -7.88 -6.50 -13.22
N VAL A 224 -7.26 -5.78 -12.30
CA VAL A 224 -7.30 -4.31 -12.23
C VAL A 224 -5.89 -3.78 -12.44
N ASP A 225 -5.73 -2.96 -13.47
CA ASP A 225 -4.49 -2.24 -13.77
C ASP A 225 -4.58 -0.85 -13.14
N ILE A 226 -3.76 -0.64 -12.11
CA ILE A 226 -3.67 0.61 -11.35
C ILE A 226 -2.36 1.26 -11.70
N TYR A 227 -2.47 2.51 -12.13
CA TYR A 227 -1.37 3.31 -12.59
C TYR A 227 -1.40 4.66 -11.88
N ALA A 228 -0.32 4.98 -11.16
CA ALA A 228 -0.19 6.25 -10.46
C ALA A 228 1.09 6.95 -10.90
N THR A 229 0.98 8.25 -11.10
CA THR A 229 2.10 9.14 -11.37
C THR A 229 2.08 10.29 -10.37
N VAL A 230 3.23 10.60 -9.78
CA VAL A 230 3.48 11.89 -9.15
C VAL A 230 4.40 12.71 -10.03
N TRP A 231 3.98 13.92 -10.38
CA TRP A 231 4.76 14.86 -11.16
C TRP A 231 5.43 15.85 -10.23
N TYR A 232 6.76 15.96 -10.32
CA TYR A 232 7.55 16.97 -9.62
C TYR A 232 8.17 17.95 -10.61
N GLY A 233 8.67 19.08 -10.11
CA GLY A 233 9.57 19.94 -10.90
C GLY A 233 10.90 19.24 -11.19
N ASP A 234 11.59 19.65 -12.25
CA ASP A 234 12.85 19.02 -12.70
C ASP A 234 14.08 19.32 -11.84
N GLY A 235 13.92 19.99 -10.70
CA GLY A 235 14.95 20.12 -9.66
C GLY A 235 15.03 18.94 -8.69
N VAL A 236 14.09 17.97 -8.77
CA VAL A 236 14.11 16.76 -7.92
C VAL A 236 15.20 15.79 -8.39
N GLU A 237 15.88 15.15 -7.44
CA GLU A 237 16.98 14.21 -7.75
C GLU A 237 16.46 12.82 -8.15
N ASP A 238 17.16 12.15 -9.07
CA ASP A 238 16.82 10.82 -9.58
C ASP A 238 16.67 9.75 -8.48
N GLU A 239 17.50 9.82 -7.44
CA GLU A 239 17.43 8.90 -6.30
C GLU A 239 16.11 9.05 -5.54
N HIS A 240 15.63 10.28 -5.37
CA HIS A 240 14.35 10.54 -4.70
C HIS A 240 13.17 10.09 -5.57
N ILE A 241 13.26 10.29 -6.90
CA ILE A 241 12.29 9.75 -7.86
C ILE A 241 12.18 8.23 -7.70
N GLU A 242 13.31 7.51 -7.65
CA GLU A 242 13.29 6.06 -7.54
C GLU A 242 12.63 5.57 -6.26
N VAL A 243 12.87 6.24 -5.12
CA VAL A 243 12.19 5.86 -3.87
C VAL A 243 10.69 6.16 -3.94
N GLU A 244 10.26 7.26 -4.56
CA GLU A 244 8.83 7.53 -4.77
C GLU A 244 8.19 6.45 -5.69
N ARG A 245 8.88 5.91 -6.70
CA ARG A 245 8.35 4.77 -7.49
C ARG A 245 8.13 3.53 -6.63
N GLN A 246 9.06 3.26 -5.71
CA GLN A 246 8.95 2.15 -4.76
C GLN A 246 7.77 2.38 -3.80
N HIS A 247 7.64 3.60 -3.26
CA HIS A 247 6.55 4.02 -2.39
C HIS A 247 5.19 3.80 -3.08
N ILE A 248 5.00 4.35 -4.28
CA ILE A 248 3.77 4.20 -5.08
C ILE A 248 3.45 2.72 -5.31
N THR A 249 4.45 1.90 -5.64
CA THR A 249 4.24 0.47 -5.89
C THR A 249 3.74 -0.26 -4.64
N VAL A 250 4.36 0.01 -3.48
CA VAL A 250 3.93 -0.55 -2.20
C VAL A 250 2.51 -0.11 -1.85
N GLU A 251 2.20 1.18 -2.05
CA GLU A 251 0.87 1.73 -1.81
C GLU A 251 -0.21 1.05 -2.66
N ILE A 252 0.01 0.95 -3.98
CA ILE A 252 -0.94 0.31 -4.90
C ILE A 252 -1.23 -1.12 -4.44
N ILE A 253 -0.20 -1.90 -4.11
CA ILE A 253 -0.36 -3.30 -3.69
C ILE A 253 -1.13 -3.37 -2.36
N ASN A 254 -0.71 -2.61 -1.34
CA ASN A 254 -1.35 -2.65 -0.02
C ASN A 254 -2.81 -2.19 -0.09
N GLN A 255 -3.09 -1.09 -0.81
CA GLN A 255 -4.43 -0.54 -0.95
C GLN A 255 -5.34 -1.49 -1.75
N SER A 256 -4.84 -2.13 -2.81
CA SER A 256 -5.62 -3.11 -3.59
C SER A 256 -6.02 -4.32 -2.74
N ILE A 257 -5.07 -4.86 -1.95
CA ILE A 257 -5.34 -5.97 -1.03
C ILE A 257 -6.35 -5.55 0.04
N GLN A 258 -6.24 -4.34 0.59
CA GLN A 258 -7.18 -3.87 1.60
C GLN A 258 -8.59 -3.61 1.02
N ALA A 259 -8.68 -3.00 -0.16
CA ALA A 259 -9.95 -2.81 -0.87
C ALA A 259 -10.64 -4.15 -1.12
N GLN A 260 -9.91 -5.16 -1.59
CA GLN A 260 -10.41 -6.53 -1.76
C GLN A 260 -10.95 -7.11 -0.45
N LYS A 261 -10.25 -6.93 0.68
CA LYS A 261 -10.70 -7.41 2.00
C LYS A 261 -11.97 -6.71 2.45
N ASP A 262 -12.03 -5.38 2.33
CA ASP A 262 -13.18 -4.59 2.75
C ASP A 262 -14.42 -4.90 1.90
N ILE A 263 -14.25 -5.19 0.61
CA ILE A 263 -15.35 -5.66 -0.25
C ILE A 263 -15.78 -7.07 0.15
N ALA A 264 -14.82 -7.98 0.37
CA ALA A 264 -15.11 -9.37 0.72
C ALA A 264 -15.81 -9.52 2.08
N SER A 265 -15.47 -8.68 3.06
CA SER A 265 -16.13 -8.64 4.37
C SER A 265 -17.48 -7.93 4.33
N GLY A 266 -17.76 -7.15 3.29
CA GLY A 266 -18.94 -6.31 3.17
C GLY A 266 -18.85 -4.98 3.94
N ASP A 267 -17.66 -4.65 4.46
CA ASP A 267 -17.36 -3.37 5.13
C ASP A 267 -17.46 -2.22 4.13
N PHE A 268 -16.92 -2.40 2.92
CA PHE A 268 -17.13 -1.50 1.79
C PHE A 268 -18.06 -2.14 0.77
N LYS A 269 -19.14 -1.45 0.44
CA LYS A 269 -20.06 -1.86 -0.62
C LYS A 269 -19.81 -0.98 -1.84
N PRO A 270 -19.20 -1.51 -2.92
CA PRO A 270 -18.96 -0.73 -4.11
C PRO A 270 -20.27 -0.10 -4.61
N PRO A 271 -20.25 1.16 -5.06
CA PRO A 271 -21.41 1.75 -5.70
C PRO A 271 -21.80 0.94 -6.94
N ALA A 272 -23.07 1.04 -7.35
CA ALA A 272 -23.47 0.50 -8.64
C ALA A 272 -22.68 1.21 -9.75
N LEU A 273 -22.29 0.45 -10.78
CA LEU A 273 -21.68 1.03 -11.98
C LEU A 273 -22.65 2.06 -12.59
N PRO A 274 -22.17 3.25 -12.99
CA PRO A 274 -23.01 4.22 -13.68
C PRO A 274 -23.60 3.59 -14.93
N SER A 275 -24.89 3.81 -15.18
CA SER A 275 -25.57 3.36 -16.39
C SER A 275 -24.82 3.85 -17.63
N GLY A 276 -24.32 2.93 -18.47
CA GLY A 276 -23.54 3.26 -19.67
C GLY A 276 -22.02 3.16 -19.52
N SER A 277 -21.49 2.91 -18.31
CA SER A 277 -20.07 2.58 -18.13
C SER A 277 -19.80 1.15 -18.61
N SER A 278 -19.04 1.02 -19.71
CA SER A 278 -18.71 -0.28 -20.29
C SER A 278 -17.48 -0.90 -19.65
N SER A 279 -17.56 -1.32 -18.38
CA SER A 279 -16.60 -2.31 -17.85
C SER A 279 -16.92 -3.74 -18.33
N ARG A 280 -18.14 -3.97 -18.86
CA ARG A 280 -18.60 -5.29 -19.34
C ARG A 280 -18.30 -5.61 -20.81
N ARG A 281 -17.45 -4.85 -21.51
CA ARG A 281 -17.17 -5.14 -22.94
C ARG A 281 -16.21 -6.31 -23.18
N TRP A 282 -15.62 -6.88 -22.14
CA TRP A 282 -14.58 -7.91 -22.25
C TRP A 282 -14.99 -9.28 -21.70
N LEU A 283 -16.29 -9.53 -21.52
CA LEU A 283 -16.83 -10.84 -21.11
C LEU A 283 -17.56 -11.56 -22.26
N ALA A 284 -16.98 -11.53 -23.48
CA ALA A 284 -17.46 -12.31 -24.61
C ALA A 284 -16.33 -13.15 -25.20
#